data_AF-A0A8J8G0U2-F1
#
_entry.id   AF-A0A8J8G0U2-F1
#
_cell.length_a   1.000
_cell.length_b   1.000
_cell.length_c   1.000
_cell.angle_alpha   90.00
_cell.angle_beta   90.00
_cell.angle_gamma   90.00
#
_symmetry.space_group_name_H-M   'P 1'
#
loop_
_entity.id
_entity.type
_entity.pdbx_description
1 polymer ?
#
loop_
_entity_poly.entity_id
_entity_poly.type
_entity_poly.pdbx_seq_one_letter_code
_entity_poly.pdbx_strand_id
1 'polypeptide(L)'
;MRKEKGNIVYTPFGGGLEFNSNAKKFLDTIVLKYENGDDLRFTTNFDNIDSFREWFLKKIDRDIDPFRELEEEFVKEEKIFSRLVRKNVVITKIDTQISYAVTDRPGQEGVLTRRYFEIFNAKFIPELDYLIYLNL
;
A
#
# COMPACT_ATOMS: atom_id res chain seq x y z
N MET A 1 -1.30 -14.17 1.21
CA MET A 1 -0.50 -15.40 1.19
C MET A 1 -0.27 -15.76 -0.27
N ARG A 2 0.92 -15.51 -0.82
CA ARG A 2 1.22 -15.72 -2.25
C ARG A 2 1.88 -17.08 -2.45
N LYS A 3 1.54 -17.81 -3.52
CA LYS A 3 2.25 -19.06 -3.89
C LYS A 3 3.25 -18.75 -5.01
N GLU A 4 4.49 -18.46 -4.64
CA GLU A 4 5.57 -18.35 -5.63
C GLU A 4 6.41 -19.63 -5.63
N LYS A 5 6.47 -20.33 -6.77
CA LYS A 5 7.36 -21.49 -6.99
C LYS A 5 7.23 -22.61 -5.92
N GLY A 6 6.03 -22.85 -5.41
CA GLY A 6 5.76 -23.87 -4.39
C GLY A 6 6.02 -23.42 -2.94
N ASN A 7 6.43 -22.16 -2.73
CA ASN A 7 6.56 -21.58 -1.40
C ASN A 7 5.34 -20.74 -1.05
N ILE A 8 4.83 -20.96 0.17
CA ILE A 8 3.77 -20.15 0.75
C ILE A 8 4.40 -18.89 1.34
N VAL A 9 4.10 -17.74 0.76
CA VAL A 9 4.61 -16.43 1.19
C VAL A 9 3.55 -15.78 2.08
N TYR A 10 3.87 -15.59 3.36
CA TYR A 10 2.96 -15.00 4.36
C TYR A 10 2.98 -13.47 4.40
N THR A 11 3.43 -12.81 3.33
CA THR A 11 3.38 -11.35 3.27
C THR A 11 1.92 -10.88 3.24
N PRO A 12 1.60 -9.79 3.98
CA PRO A 12 0.30 -9.17 3.87
C PRO A 12 0.07 -8.70 2.42
N PHE A 13 -1.18 -8.77 1.97
CA PHE A 13 -1.60 -8.16 0.71
C PHE A 13 -1.50 -6.64 0.84
N GLY A 14 -0.98 -5.97 -0.20
CA GLY A 14 -0.91 -4.52 -0.24
C GLY A 14 0.31 -3.99 -1.00
N GLY A 15 0.12 -2.83 -1.60
CA GLY A 15 1.11 -2.08 -2.35
C GLY A 15 1.41 -0.70 -1.79
N GLY A 16 1.90 0.16 -2.68
CA GLY A 16 2.17 1.56 -2.38
C GLY A 16 0.88 2.38 -2.37
N LEU A 17 0.78 3.32 -1.44
CA LEU A 17 -0.31 4.28 -1.48
C LEU A 17 -0.10 5.22 -2.67
N GLU A 18 -1.16 5.53 -3.42
CA GLU A 18 -1.08 6.50 -4.50
C GLU A 18 -1.53 7.88 -4.05
N PHE A 19 -1.02 8.92 -4.72
CA PHE A 19 -1.47 10.30 -4.54
C PHE A 19 -2.23 10.81 -5.76
N ASN A 20 -3.11 11.79 -5.58
CA ASN A 20 -3.81 12.42 -6.69
C ASN A 20 -3.05 13.64 -7.23
N SER A 21 -3.45 14.15 -8.39
CA SER A 21 -2.78 15.29 -9.04
C SER A 21 -2.66 16.57 -8.18
N ASN A 22 -3.53 16.80 -7.20
CA ASN A 22 -3.45 17.97 -6.33
C ASN A 22 -2.28 17.86 -5.33
N ALA A 23 -2.00 16.65 -4.83
CA ALA A 23 -0.87 16.41 -3.93
C ALA A 23 0.47 16.67 -4.62
N LYS A 24 0.53 16.50 -5.95
CA LYS A 24 1.77 16.61 -6.74
C LYS A 24 2.47 17.95 -6.52
N LYS A 25 1.73 19.06 -6.42
CA LYS A 25 2.32 20.39 -6.18
C LYS A 25 3.10 20.45 -4.88
N PHE A 26 2.61 19.83 -3.81
CA PHE A 26 3.33 19.75 -2.54
C PHE A 26 4.46 18.72 -2.63
N LEU A 27 4.17 17.51 -3.14
CA LEU A 27 5.15 16.43 -3.20
C LEU A 27 6.36 16.81 -4.04
N ASP A 28 6.21 17.51 -5.16
CA ASP A 28 7.32 17.96 -5.99
C ASP A 28 8.24 18.99 -5.28
N THR A 29 7.84 19.55 -4.12
CA THR A 29 8.73 20.39 -3.28
C THR A 29 9.62 19.58 -2.34
N ILE A 30 9.22 18.34 -2.02
CA ILE A 30 9.91 17.50 -1.03
C ILE A 30 10.55 16.25 -1.65
N VAL A 31 9.96 15.72 -2.73
CA VAL A 31 10.39 14.51 -3.41
C VAL A 31 11.55 14.80 -4.36
N LEU A 32 12.63 14.04 -4.24
CA LEU A 32 13.74 14.06 -5.19
C LEU A 32 13.51 13.12 -6.37
N LYS A 33 12.97 11.93 -6.09
CA LYS A 33 12.74 10.90 -7.11
C LYS A 33 11.64 9.95 -6.67
N TYR A 34 10.61 9.80 -7.50
CA TYR A 34 9.58 8.76 -7.35
C TYR A 34 10.11 7.41 -7.86
N GLU A 35 9.68 6.30 -7.23
CA GLU A 35 9.96 4.95 -7.71
C GLU A 35 9.14 4.63 -8.97
N ASN A 36 7.84 4.95 -8.96
CA ASN A 36 6.94 4.69 -10.07
C ASN A 36 5.70 5.60 -10.03
N GLY A 37 5.36 6.24 -11.16
CA GLY A 37 4.10 6.97 -11.34
C GLY A 37 3.69 7.86 -10.16
N ASP A 38 2.45 7.65 -9.70
CA ASP A 38 1.83 8.37 -8.59
C ASP A 38 1.95 7.63 -7.24
N ASP A 39 2.89 6.69 -7.13
CA ASP A 39 3.14 5.94 -5.91
C ASP A 39 3.90 6.79 -4.87
N LEU A 40 3.51 6.70 -3.60
CA LEU A 40 4.15 7.36 -2.46
C LEU A 40 5.45 6.67 -2.00
N ARG A 41 6.07 5.88 -2.87
CA ARG A 41 7.44 5.39 -2.73
C ARG A 41 8.41 6.33 -3.45
N PHE A 42 9.24 7.02 -2.69
CA PHE A 42 10.17 8.00 -3.24
C PHE A 42 11.39 8.24 -2.34
N THR A 43 12.42 8.87 -2.92
CA THR A 43 13.58 9.39 -2.21
C THR A 43 13.39 10.88 -1.91
N THR A 44 13.81 11.32 -0.71
CA THR A 44 13.74 12.70 -0.24
C THR A 44 14.99 13.06 0.56
N ASN A 45 15.24 14.36 0.75
CA ASN A 45 16.17 14.84 1.77
C ASN A 45 15.65 14.56 3.18
N PHE A 46 16.57 14.39 4.14
CA PHE A 46 16.25 14.13 5.54
C PHE A 46 15.41 15.26 6.17
N ASP A 47 15.71 16.52 5.84
CA ASP A 47 15.02 17.69 6.37
C ASP A 47 13.53 17.78 5.97
N ASN A 48 13.16 17.10 4.88
CA ASN A 48 11.79 17.10 4.36
C ASN A 48 10.91 16.02 5.01
N ILE A 49 11.48 15.13 5.83
CA ILE A 49 10.78 13.97 6.38
C ILE A 49 9.60 14.39 7.26
N ASP A 50 9.76 15.43 8.09
CA ASP A 50 8.69 15.89 8.98
C ASP A 50 7.59 16.61 8.19
N SER A 51 7.95 17.39 7.18
CA SER A 51 6.98 17.99 6.25
C SER A 51 6.12 16.91 5.55
N PHE A 52 6.76 15.83 5.07
CA PHE A 52 6.05 14.70 4.52
C PHE A 52 5.13 14.04 5.55
N ARG A 53 5.63 13.77 6.76
CA ARG A 53 4.85 13.15 7.83
C ARG A 53 3.59 13.95 8.14
N GLU A 54 3.70 15.26 8.29
CA GLU A 54 2.55 16.12 8.56
C GLU A 54 1.52 16.07 7.45
N TRP A 55 1.96 16.14 6.20
CA TRP A 55 1.07 15.99 5.05
C TRP A 55 0.41 14.61 5.00
N PHE A 56 1.19 13.54 5.21
CA PHE A 56 0.71 12.17 5.19
C PHE A 56 -0.38 11.92 6.23
N LEU A 57 -0.20 12.43 7.45
CA LEU A 57 -1.15 12.27 8.56
C LEU A 57 -2.42 13.09 8.36
N LYS A 58 -2.37 14.19 7.60
CA LYS A 58 -3.57 14.96 7.22
C LYS A 58 -4.47 14.21 6.24
N LYS A 59 -3.99 13.14 5.60
CA LYS A 59 -4.76 12.32 4.64
C LYS A 59 -5.34 13.14 3.47
N ILE A 60 -4.61 14.18 3.06
CA ILE A 60 -5.04 15.07 1.98
C ILE A 60 -4.51 14.52 0.66
N ASP A 61 -5.39 14.45 -0.34
CA ASP A 61 -5.03 14.20 -1.73
C ASP A 61 -4.25 12.90 -2.01
N ARG A 62 -4.52 11.85 -1.22
CA ARG A 62 -3.96 10.51 -1.40
C ARG A 62 -5.00 9.42 -1.16
N ASP A 63 -4.64 8.19 -1.48
CA ASP A 63 -5.37 7.01 -1.06
C ASP A 63 -5.51 7.00 0.47
N ILE A 64 -6.75 6.85 0.95
CA ILE A 64 -7.09 6.76 2.39
C ILE A 64 -7.82 5.47 2.73
N ASP A 65 -8.00 4.63 1.73
CA ASP A 65 -8.79 3.42 1.76
C ASP A 65 -8.14 2.36 0.86
N PRO A 66 -7.97 1.12 1.34
CA PRO A 66 -7.24 0.08 0.63
C PRO A 66 -8.07 -0.64 -0.44
N PHE A 67 -9.27 -0.15 -0.80
CA PHE A 67 -10.12 -0.88 -1.75
C PHE A 67 -9.48 -1.05 -3.13
N ARG A 68 -8.74 -0.03 -3.62
CA ARG A 68 -7.97 -0.11 -4.87
C ARG A 68 -6.96 -1.28 -4.83
N GLU A 69 -6.19 -1.35 -3.75
CA GLU A 69 -5.20 -2.40 -3.51
C GLU A 69 -5.86 -3.79 -3.43
N LEU A 70 -7.00 -3.91 -2.76
CA LEU A 70 -7.75 -5.17 -2.74
C LEU A 70 -8.23 -5.59 -4.15
N GLU A 71 -8.64 -4.64 -4.98
CA GLU A 71 -9.01 -4.94 -6.37
C GLU A 71 -7.80 -5.37 -7.20
N GLU A 72 -6.66 -4.70 -7.06
CA GLU A 72 -5.41 -5.07 -7.74
C GLU A 72 -4.98 -6.48 -7.37
N GLU A 73 -4.87 -6.77 -6.09
CA GLU A 73 -4.42 -8.07 -5.58
C GLU A 73 -5.41 -9.19 -5.95
N PHE A 74 -6.69 -9.06 -5.60
CA PHE A 74 -7.64 -10.18 -5.74
C PHE A 74 -8.23 -10.33 -7.14
N VAL A 75 -8.29 -9.27 -7.96
CA VAL A 75 -8.87 -9.31 -9.30
C VAL A 75 -7.79 -9.35 -10.38
N LYS A 76 -6.80 -8.46 -10.33
CA LYS A 76 -5.83 -8.31 -11.43
C LYS A 76 -4.67 -9.30 -11.30
N GLU A 77 -4.07 -9.39 -10.12
CA GLU A 77 -2.89 -10.22 -9.87
C GLU A 77 -3.27 -11.69 -9.64
N GLU A 78 -3.99 -11.97 -8.56
CA GLU A 78 -4.31 -13.35 -8.14
C GLU A 78 -5.52 -13.93 -8.89
N LYS A 79 -6.36 -13.08 -9.51
CA LYS A 79 -7.54 -13.48 -10.29
C LYS A 79 -8.51 -14.39 -9.52
N ILE A 80 -8.58 -14.23 -8.19
CA ILE A 80 -9.50 -14.97 -7.31
C ILE A 80 -10.94 -14.54 -7.58
N PHE A 81 -11.16 -13.25 -7.85
CA PHE A 81 -12.46 -12.72 -8.21
C PHE A 81 -12.46 -12.23 -9.66
N SER A 82 -13.59 -12.36 -10.35
CA SER A 82 -13.78 -11.71 -11.66
C SER A 82 -13.97 -10.20 -11.52
N ARG A 83 -14.51 -9.75 -10.39
CA ARG A 83 -14.67 -8.35 -10.00
C ARG A 83 -14.87 -8.23 -8.49
N LEU A 84 -14.28 -7.21 -7.87
CA LEU A 84 -14.58 -6.84 -6.49
C LEU A 84 -15.56 -5.65 -6.47
N VAL A 85 -16.60 -5.73 -5.64
CA VAL A 85 -17.60 -4.64 -5.50
C VAL A 85 -17.51 -4.08 -4.09
N ARG A 86 -17.50 -2.74 -3.97
CA ARG A 86 -17.33 -2.05 -2.67
C ARG A 86 -18.26 -2.53 -1.56
N LYS A 87 -19.53 -2.80 -1.88
CA LYS A 87 -20.52 -3.26 -0.89
C LYS A 87 -20.23 -4.66 -0.32
N ASN A 88 -19.36 -5.44 -0.96
CA ASN A 88 -19.05 -6.81 -0.57
C ASN A 88 -17.87 -6.89 0.41
N VAL A 89 -17.30 -5.76 0.80
CA VAL A 89 -16.20 -5.69 1.75
C VAL A 89 -16.43 -4.57 2.74
N VAL A 90 -16.32 -4.89 4.02
CA VAL A 90 -16.29 -3.93 5.12
C VAL A 90 -14.83 -3.70 5.48
N ILE A 91 -14.38 -2.48 5.27
CA ILE A 91 -13.00 -2.07 5.57
C ILE A 91 -12.99 -1.20 6.82
N THR A 92 -12.12 -1.54 7.77
CA THR A 92 -11.94 -0.77 9.00
C THR A 92 -10.46 -0.53 9.22
N LYS A 93 -10.06 0.74 9.40
CA LYS A 93 -8.69 1.07 9.76
C LYS A 93 -8.37 0.54 11.16
N ILE A 94 -7.29 -0.23 11.27
CA ILE A 94 -6.78 -0.74 12.55
C ILE A 94 -5.76 0.24 13.13
N ASP A 95 -4.74 0.61 12.34
CA ASP A 95 -3.59 1.34 12.88
C ASP A 95 -2.81 2.14 11.81
N THR A 96 -1.87 2.97 12.27
CA THR A 96 -0.82 3.57 11.45
C THR A 96 0.52 3.42 12.13
N GLN A 97 1.43 2.68 11.49
CA GLN A 97 2.76 2.43 12.03
C GLN A 97 3.81 3.14 11.20
N ILE A 98 4.78 3.73 11.89
CA ILE A 98 5.96 4.34 11.27
C ILE A 98 7.15 3.50 11.70
N SER A 99 7.89 2.95 10.74
CA SER A 99 9.09 2.19 11.01
C SER A 99 10.28 2.73 10.23
N TYR A 100 11.46 2.39 10.72
CA TYR A 100 12.73 2.73 10.10
C TYR A 100 13.53 1.46 9.94
N ALA A 101 14.01 1.22 8.72
CA ALA A 101 14.85 0.08 8.42
C ALA A 101 15.86 0.47 7.35
N VAL A 102 17.07 -0.07 7.47
CA VAL A 102 17.96 -0.17 6.30
C VAL A 102 17.33 -1.21 5.39
N THR A 103 17.02 -0.83 4.15
CA THR A 103 16.32 -1.74 3.25
C THR A 103 17.27 -2.81 2.72
N ASP A 104 16.76 -4.04 2.65
CA ASP A 104 17.35 -5.23 2.06
C ASP A 104 16.77 -5.54 0.66
N ARG A 105 15.92 -4.62 0.15
CA ARG A 105 15.27 -4.77 -1.15
C ARG A 105 16.28 -4.76 -2.29
N PRO A 106 16.20 -5.72 -3.23
CA PRO A 106 17.05 -5.75 -4.41
C PRO A 106 17.04 -4.42 -5.18
N GLY A 107 18.21 -3.81 -5.38
CA GLY A 107 18.39 -2.54 -6.08
C GLY A 107 18.24 -1.28 -5.23
N GLN A 108 18.03 -1.40 -3.92
CA GLN A 108 18.00 -0.29 -2.95
C GLN A 108 18.80 -0.61 -1.67
N GLU A 109 19.61 -1.67 -1.68
CA GLU A 109 20.28 -2.19 -0.49
C GLU A 109 21.12 -1.12 0.22
N GLY A 110 21.02 -1.07 1.55
CA GLY A 110 21.79 -0.12 2.36
C GLY A 110 21.16 1.26 2.51
N VAL A 111 20.04 1.55 1.82
CA VAL A 111 19.34 2.84 1.95
C VAL A 111 18.49 2.86 3.22
N LEU A 112 18.66 3.91 4.03
CA LEU A 112 17.79 4.16 5.17
C LEU A 112 16.38 4.49 4.68
N THR A 113 15.43 3.62 5.00
CA THR A 113 14.04 3.73 4.56
C THR A 113 13.15 3.99 5.75
N ARG A 114 12.36 5.07 5.68
CA ARG A 114 11.25 5.32 6.59
C ARG A 114 9.96 4.80 5.95
N ARG A 115 9.28 3.87 6.60
CA ARG A 115 8.05 3.24 6.12
C ARG A 115 6.86 3.77 6.91
N TYR A 116 5.80 4.11 6.19
CA TYR A 116 4.53 4.52 6.76
C TYR A 116 3.49 3.48 6.34
N PHE A 117 3.02 2.69 7.30
CA PHE A 117 2.03 1.64 7.08
C PHE A 117 0.68 2.10 7.60
N GLU A 118 -0.35 2.02 6.77
CA GLU A 118 -1.73 2.07 7.23
C GLU A 118 -2.30 0.64 7.21
N ILE A 119 -2.68 0.15 8.38
CA ILE A 119 -3.13 -1.23 8.57
C ILE A 119 -4.65 -1.23 8.62
N PHE A 120 -5.27 -2.10 7.83
CA PHE A 120 -6.72 -2.22 7.73
C PHE A 120 -7.17 -3.66 7.95
N ASN A 121 -8.36 -3.81 8.51
CA ASN A 121 -9.12 -5.04 8.50
C ASN A 121 -10.08 -5.01 7.32
N ALA A 122 -10.07 -6.04 6.49
CA ALA A 122 -11.04 -6.22 5.41
C ALA A 122 -11.86 -7.48 5.71
N LYS A 123 -13.17 -7.32 5.86
CA LYS A 123 -14.12 -8.44 6.02
C LYS A 123 -14.95 -8.56 4.76
N PHE A 124 -14.88 -9.69 4.09
CA PHE A 124 -15.68 -9.92 2.89
C PHE A 124 -17.01 -10.58 3.25
N ILE A 125 -17.93 -10.59 2.30
CA ILE A 125 -19.14 -11.42 2.42
C ILE A 125 -18.75 -12.91 2.39
N PRO A 126 -19.58 -13.80 2.97
CA PRO A 126 -19.25 -15.22 3.10
C PRO A 126 -18.84 -15.91 1.79
N GLU A 127 -19.47 -15.54 0.67
CA GLU A 127 -19.19 -16.11 -0.63
C GLU A 127 -17.76 -15.78 -1.11
N LEU A 128 -17.31 -14.54 -0.88
CA LEU A 128 -15.96 -14.12 -1.25
C LEU A 128 -14.92 -14.66 -0.26
N ASP A 129 -15.22 -14.68 1.04
CA ASP A 129 -14.35 -15.29 2.05
C ASP A 129 -14.09 -16.77 1.73
N TYR A 130 -15.12 -17.50 1.28
CA TYR A 130 -14.97 -18.89 0.86
C TYR A 130 -14.07 -19.04 -0.37
N LEU A 131 -14.21 -18.17 -1.37
CA LEU A 131 -13.34 -18.17 -2.55
C LEU A 131 -11.88 -17.84 -2.18
N ILE A 132 -11.66 -16.89 -1.27
CA ILE A 132 -10.33 -16.59 -0.74
C ILE A 132 -9.76 -17.85 -0.09
N TYR A 133 -10.51 -18.49 0.80
CA TYR A 133 -10.08 -19.71 1.50
C TYR A 133 -9.66 -20.84 0.55
N LEU A 134 -10.35 -21.02 -0.59
CA LEU A 134 -10.00 -22.05 -1.57
C LEU A 134 -8.72 -21.76 -2.36
N ASN A 135 -8.32 -20.49 -2.45
CA ASN A 135 -7.19 -20.05 -3.27
C ASN A 135 -5.93 -19.73 -2.45
N LEU A 136 -6.08 -19.54 -1.14
CA LEU A 136 -4.97 -19.49 -0.18
C LEU A 136 -4.50 -20.94 0.11
#